data_AF-K6U733-F1
#
_entry.id   AF-K6U733-F1
#
_cell.length_a   1.000
_cell.length_b   1.000
_cell.length_c   1.000
_cell.angle_alpha   90.00
_cell.angle_beta   90.00
_cell.angle_gamma   90.00
#
_symmetry.space_group_name_H-M   'P 1'
#
loop_
_entity.id
_entity.type
_entity.pdbx_description
1 polymer ?
#
loop_
_entity_poly.entity_id
_entity_poly.type
_entity_poly.pdbx_seq_one_letter_code
_entity_poly.pdbx_strand_id
1 'polypeptide(L)'
;MEVVLEQFIPSDRPKRLSNMLKYLSIAFGVIALMFVFASLIIGIALGIVALAFFAGSYMMYIDYEYELYNGDITITKVYNASRRKIAQKINRDDVRRVYFTERKNALKKGVTAYYNTNLNGLNIYTFELNNNKTIQLALNAEIEKIVKIIYVQKMTL
;
A
#
# COMPACT_ATOMS: atom_id res chain seq x y z
N MET A 1 -5.99 -27.60 10.27
CA MET A 1 -6.12 -26.42 11.14
C MET A 1 -6.23 -25.23 10.21
N GLU A 2 -7.38 -24.57 10.19
CA GLU A 2 -7.55 -23.33 9.43
C GLU A 2 -6.70 -22.26 10.12
N VAL A 3 -5.76 -21.67 9.39
CA VAL A 3 -4.88 -20.62 9.93
C VAL A 3 -5.31 -19.31 9.30
N VAL A 4 -5.84 -18.41 10.14
CA VAL A 4 -6.17 -17.03 9.79
C VAL A 4 -5.25 -16.13 10.60
N LEU A 5 -4.40 -15.38 9.90
CA LEU A 5 -3.52 -14.39 10.53
C LEU A 5 -3.67 -13.06 9.81
N GLU A 6 -3.77 -12.00 10.59
CA GLU A 6 -3.84 -10.63 10.09
C GLU A 6 -2.61 -9.85 10.55
N GLN A 7 -2.08 -9.02 9.66
CA GLN A 7 -1.01 -8.08 10.01
C GLN A 7 -1.31 -6.71 9.41
N PHE A 8 -1.18 -5.68 10.23
CA PHE A 8 -1.34 -4.30 9.84
C PHE A 8 0.01 -3.57 9.81
N ILE A 9 0.29 -2.85 8.72
CA ILE A 9 1.46 -2.01 8.55
C ILE A 9 0.97 -0.55 8.44
N PRO A 10 1.22 0.28 9.46
CA PRO A 10 0.76 1.66 9.47
C PRO A 10 1.50 2.52 8.45
N SER A 11 0.89 3.62 8.05
CA SER A 11 1.49 4.64 7.19
C SER A 11 2.61 5.39 7.89
N ASP A 12 3.73 5.61 7.20
CA ASP A 12 4.80 6.48 7.70
C ASP A 12 4.38 7.96 7.71
N ARG A 13 3.39 8.30 6.86
CA ARG A 13 3.02 9.69 6.64
C ARG A 13 2.01 10.11 7.68
N PRO A 14 2.17 11.29 8.30
CA PRO A 14 1.23 11.76 9.31
C PRO A 14 -0.12 12.09 8.68
N LYS A 15 -1.19 11.65 9.34
CA LYS A 15 -2.57 11.98 8.94
C LYS A 15 -2.81 13.49 8.84
N ARG A 16 -2.09 14.29 9.62
CA ARG A 16 -2.12 15.76 9.58
C ARG A 16 -1.83 16.31 8.18
N LEU A 17 -0.91 15.70 7.43
CA LEU A 17 -0.51 16.18 6.11
C LEU A 17 -1.58 15.88 5.05
N SER A 18 -2.19 14.68 5.10
CA SER A 18 -3.36 14.35 4.29
C SER A 18 -4.53 15.31 4.59
N ASN A 19 -4.82 15.58 5.86
CA ASN A 19 -5.86 16.53 6.25
C ASN A 19 -5.55 17.96 5.76
N MET A 20 -4.30 18.41 5.85
CA MET A 20 -3.88 19.71 5.36
C MET A 20 -4.13 19.86 3.86
N LEU A 21 -3.74 18.87 3.05
CA LEU A 21 -4.02 18.86 1.61
C LEU A 21 -5.53 18.86 1.32
N LYS A 22 -6.32 18.13 2.11
CA LYS A 22 -7.78 18.13 2.01
C LYS A 22 -8.38 19.51 2.28
N TYR A 23 -7.91 20.21 3.31
CA TYR A 23 -8.37 21.56 3.62
C TYR A 23 -7.95 22.58 2.55
N LEU A 24 -6.72 22.49 2.04
CA LEU A 24 -6.26 23.31 0.92
C LEU A 24 -7.12 23.06 -0.33
N SER A 25 -7.42 21.80 -0.64
CA SER A 25 -8.31 21.45 -1.75
C SER A 25 -9.67 22.13 -1.64
N ILE A 26 -10.29 22.09 -0.44
CA ILE A 26 -11.58 22.76 -0.20
C ILE A 26 -11.45 24.27 -0.37
N ALA A 27 -10.43 24.90 0.22
CA ALA A 27 -10.22 26.34 0.12
C ALA A 27 -10.05 26.79 -1.34
N PHE A 28 -9.18 26.11 -2.11
CA PHE A 28 -9.00 26.38 -3.52
C PHE A 28 -10.27 26.11 -4.34
N GLY A 29 -11.04 25.08 -4.01
CA GLY A 29 -12.32 24.79 -4.66
C GLY A 29 -13.36 25.90 -4.47
N VAL A 30 -13.45 26.45 -3.25
CA VAL A 30 -14.35 27.60 -2.97
C VAL A 30 -13.88 28.84 -3.72
N ILE A 31 -12.59 29.16 -3.69
CA ILE A 31 -12.04 30.32 -4.41
C ILE A 31 -12.25 30.15 -5.93
N ALA A 32 -12.06 28.94 -6.46
CA ALA A 32 -12.33 28.64 -7.87
C ALA A 32 -13.78 28.98 -8.24
N LEU A 33 -14.76 28.52 -7.46
CA LEU A 33 -16.19 28.81 -7.70
C LEU A 33 -16.50 30.30 -7.66
N MET A 34 -15.88 31.06 -6.74
CA MET A 34 -16.04 32.52 -6.69
C MET A 34 -15.47 33.21 -7.94
N PHE A 35 -14.31 32.74 -8.41
CA PHE A 35 -13.61 33.36 -9.54
C PHE A 35 -14.10 32.89 -10.91
N VAL A 36 -14.85 31.79 -11.03
CA VAL A 36 -15.42 31.34 -12.32
C VAL A 36 -16.25 32.43 -13.00
N PHE A 37 -16.98 33.25 -12.22
CA PHE A 37 -17.78 34.34 -12.76
C PHE A 37 -16.97 35.61 -13.07
N ALA A 38 -15.85 35.84 -12.39
CA ALA A 38 -14.98 37.00 -12.60
C ALA A 38 -13.95 36.77 -13.73
N SER A 39 -13.41 35.56 -13.80
CA SER A 39 -12.47 35.12 -14.83
C SER A 39 -12.48 33.60 -14.93
N LEU A 40 -13.09 33.10 -16.01
CA LEU A 40 -13.24 31.68 -16.26
C LEU A 40 -11.87 30.95 -16.27
N ILE A 41 -10.84 31.56 -16.85
CA ILE A 41 -9.49 30.97 -16.93
C ILE A 41 -8.89 30.77 -15.53
N ILE A 42 -9.00 31.79 -14.67
CA ILE A 42 -8.48 31.73 -13.29
C ILE A 42 -9.27 30.71 -12.47
N GLY A 43 -10.60 30.70 -12.62
CA GLY A 43 -11.47 29.72 -11.95
C GLY A 43 -11.09 28.28 -12.31
N ILE A 44 -10.89 27.99 -13.60
CA ILE A 44 -10.46 26.65 -14.06
C ILE A 44 -9.09 26.27 -13.49
N ALA A 45 -8.11 27.19 -13.55
CA ALA A 45 -6.76 26.92 -13.04
C ALA A 45 -6.79 26.58 -11.54
N LEU A 46 -7.53 27.34 -10.74
CA LEU A 46 -7.72 27.06 -9.31
C LEU A 46 -8.44 25.74 -9.07
N GLY A 47 -9.44 25.40 -9.91
CA GLY A 47 -10.13 24.12 -9.86
C GLY A 47 -9.19 22.92 -10.08
N ILE A 48 -8.28 23.03 -11.05
CA ILE A 48 -7.25 22.00 -11.30
C ILE A 48 -6.33 21.85 -10.08
N VAL A 49 -5.90 22.95 -9.47
CA VAL A 49 -5.07 22.93 -8.24
C VAL A 49 -5.83 22.27 -7.09
N ALA A 50 -7.12 22.59 -6.92
CA ALA A 50 -7.97 21.96 -5.90
C ALA A 50 -8.07 20.45 -6.10
N LEU A 51 -8.24 19.98 -7.34
CA LEU A 51 -8.27 18.56 -7.68
C LEU A 51 -6.93 17.88 -7.43
N ALA A 52 -5.81 18.53 -7.75
CA ALA A 52 -4.48 18.01 -7.48
C ALA A 52 -4.24 17.82 -5.97
N PHE A 53 -4.61 18.81 -5.15
CA PHE A 53 -4.55 18.67 -3.69
C PHE A 53 -5.50 17.60 -3.16
N PHE A 54 -6.69 17.45 -3.73
CA PHE A 54 -7.64 16.40 -3.35
C PHE A 54 -7.04 15.01 -3.60
N ALA A 55 -6.56 14.76 -4.82
CA ALA A 55 -5.93 13.50 -5.19
C ALA A 55 -4.68 13.22 -4.33
N GLY A 56 -3.86 14.25 -4.11
CA GLY A 56 -2.69 14.18 -3.23
C GLY A 56 -3.06 13.78 -1.80
N SER A 57 -4.11 14.39 -1.23
CA SER A 57 -4.58 14.06 0.12
C SER A 57 -4.97 12.59 0.26
N TYR A 58 -5.61 12.03 -0.78
CA TYR A 58 -6.10 10.65 -0.81
C TYR A 58 -4.96 9.63 -0.85
N MET A 59 -3.93 9.90 -1.65
CA MET A 59 -2.80 8.98 -1.83
C MET A 59 -1.75 9.08 -0.73
N MET A 60 -1.86 10.06 0.17
CA MET A 60 -0.81 10.36 1.13
C MET A 60 -0.84 9.47 2.37
N TYR A 61 -2.01 9.01 2.82
CA TYR A 61 -2.13 8.16 4.00
C TYR A 61 -2.66 6.79 3.57
N ILE A 62 -1.74 5.84 3.45
CA ILE A 62 -2.03 4.47 3.02
C ILE A 62 -1.41 3.52 4.03
N ASP A 63 -2.27 2.74 4.68
CA ASP A 63 -1.86 1.58 5.47
C ASP A 63 -1.98 0.31 4.63
N TYR A 64 -1.21 -0.71 5.00
CA TYR A 64 -1.30 -2.02 4.37
C TYR A 64 -1.79 -3.04 5.39
N GLU A 65 -2.67 -3.92 4.94
CA GLU A 65 -3.22 -5.00 5.73
C GLU A 65 -3.01 -6.30 4.95
N TYR A 66 -2.42 -7.29 5.63
CA TYR A 66 -2.21 -8.62 5.09
C TYR A 66 -3.11 -9.59 5.83
N GLU A 67 -3.85 -10.38 5.08
CA GLU A 67 -4.68 -11.45 5.60
C GLU A 67 -4.18 -12.76 5.00
N LEU A 68 -3.66 -13.65 5.84
CA LEU A 68 -3.23 -14.99 5.46
C LEU A 68 -4.35 -15.97 5.81
N TYR A 69 -4.91 -16.61 4.81
CA TYR A 69 -5.95 -17.63 4.96
C TYR A 69 -5.53 -18.91 4.24
N ASN A 70 -5.24 -19.97 5.00
CA ASN A 70 -4.87 -21.29 4.46
C ASN A 70 -3.73 -21.28 3.42
N GLY A 71 -2.83 -20.30 3.53
CA GLY A 71 -1.69 -20.11 2.63
C GLY A 71 -1.91 -19.05 1.56
N ASP A 72 -3.14 -18.66 1.28
CA ASP A 72 -3.43 -17.53 0.41
C ASP A 72 -3.24 -16.21 1.16
N ILE A 73 -2.62 -15.23 0.52
CA ILE A 73 -2.35 -13.91 1.10
C ILE A 73 -3.19 -12.88 0.36
N THR A 74 -4.12 -12.23 1.06
CA THR A 74 -4.83 -11.05 0.56
C THR A 74 -4.15 -9.80 1.09
N ILE A 75 -3.81 -8.89 0.19
CA ILE A 75 -3.17 -7.61 0.51
C ILE A 75 -4.18 -6.50 0.26
N THR A 76 -4.50 -5.75 1.30
CA THR A 76 -5.44 -4.64 1.27
C THR A 76 -4.72 -3.32 1.52
N LYS A 77 -4.99 -2.32 0.68
CA LYS A 77 -4.60 -0.93 0.93
C LYS A 77 -5.74 -0.23 1.65
N VAL A 78 -5.45 0.36 2.81
CA VAL A 78 -6.40 1.16 3.58
C VAL A 78 -6.06 2.64 3.39
N TYR A 79 -6.86 3.33 2.59
CA TYR A 79 -6.70 4.76 2.31
C TYR A 79 -7.37 5.58 3.40
N ASN A 80 -6.64 6.55 3.94
CA ASN A 80 -7.10 7.51 4.94
C ASN A 80 -7.82 6.85 6.13
N ALA A 81 -7.33 5.70 6.59
CA ALA A 81 -7.89 4.91 7.70
C ALA A 81 -9.38 4.52 7.56
N SER A 82 -9.94 4.49 6.34
CA SER A 82 -11.37 4.21 6.14
C SER A 82 -11.67 3.40 4.89
N ARG A 83 -11.09 3.77 3.74
CA ARG A 83 -11.41 3.10 2.48
C ARG A 83 -10.46 1.93 2.23
N ARG A 84 -10.97 0.72 2.33
CA ARG A 84 -10.23 -0.52 2.05
C ARG A 84 -10.37 -0.90 0.58
N LYS A 85 -9.25 -1.17 -0.10
CA LYS A 85 -9.22 -1.71 -1.46
C LYS A 85 -8.23 -2.85 -1.53
N ILE A 86 -8.68 -4.01 -2.00
CA ILE A 86 -7.79 -5.15 -2.25
C ILE A 86 -6.80 -4.75 -3.34
N ALA A 87 -5.52 -4.77 -3.01
CA ALA A 87 -4.45 -4.37 -3.88
C ALA A 87 -3.88 -5.56 -4.67
N GLN A 88 -3.84 -6.74 -4.05
CA GLN A 88 -3.36 -7.97 -4.66
C GLN A 88 -3.85 -9.17 -3.85
N LYS A 89 -4.14 -10.28 -4.54
CA LYS A 89 -4.32 -11.60 -3.93
C LYS A 89 -3.21 -12.51 -4.42
N ILE A 90 -2.58 -13.26 -3.52
CA ILE A 90 -1.55 -14.23 -3.82
C ILE A 90 -2.13 -15.59 -3.43
N ASN A 91 -2.46 -16.40 -4.44
CA ASN A 91 -2.83 -17.79 -4.20
C ASN A 91 -1.54 -18.59 -3.95
N ARG A 92 -1.56 -19.49 -2.97
CA ARG A 92 -0.43 -20.36 -2.64
C ARG A 92 0.15 -21.08 -3.86
N ASP A 93 -0.70 -21.57 -4.75
CA ASP A 93 -0.30 -22.39 -5.91
C ASP A 93 0.36 -21.53 -7.00
N ASP A 94 -0.01 -20.25 -7.08
CA ASP A 94 0.55 -19.28 -8.01
C ASP A 94 1.94 -18.78 -7.61
N VAL A 95 2.41 -19.10 -6.40
CA VAL A 95 3.76 -18.74 -5.95
C VAL A 95 4.76 -19.74 -6.52
N ARG A 96 5.75 -19.22 -7.24
CA ARG A 96 6.89 -19.98 -7.77
C ARG A 96 8.01 -20.10 -6.73
N ARG A 97 8.38 -18.97 -6.12
CA ARG A 97 9.50 -18.87 -5.16
C ARG A 97 9.21 -17.86 -4.08
N VAL A 98 9.73 -18.13 -2.88
CA VAL A 98 9.74 -17.20 -1.75
C VAL A 98 11.15 -17.12 -1.19
N TYR A 99 11.68 -15.93 -0.97
CA TYR A 99 13.00 -15.76 -0.36
C TYR A 99 13.08 -14.49 0.48
N PHE A 100 13.94 -14.56 1.50
CA PHE A 100 14.26 -13.40 2.31
C PHE A 100 14.98 -12.34 1.47
N THR A 101 14.62 -11.08 1.65
CA THR A 101 15.26 -9.96 0.97
C THR A 101 15.86 -9.00 1.98
N GLU A 102 17.18 -8.86 1.95
CA GLU A 102 17.84 -7.83 2.73
C GLU A 102 17.34 -6.44 2.36
N ARG A 103 17.21 -5.55 3.35
CA ARG A 103 16.70 -4.17 3.14
C ARG A 103 17.43 -3.40 2.05
N LYS A 104 18.75 -3.62 1.91
CA LYS A 104 19.59 -2.99 0.87
C LYS A 104 19.20 -3.40 -0.56
N ASN A 105 18.53 -4.55 -0.71
CA ASN A 105 18.09 -5.12 -1.97
C ASN A 105 16.57 -4.98 -2.20
N ALA A 106 15.85 -4.33 -1.28
CA ALA A 106 14.42 -4.08 -1.39
C ALA A 106 14.12 -3.04 -2.49
N LEU A 107 12.88 -3.03 -3.01
CA LEU A 107 12.39 -2.00 -3.95
C LEU A 107 13.18 -1.90 -5.28
N LYS A 108 13.80 -2.99 -5.75
CA LYS A 108 14.42 -3.03 -7.08
C LYS A 108 13.40 -2.80 -8.20
N LYS A 109 13.86 -2.26 -9.33
CA LYS A 109 13.02 -2.00 -10.51
C LYS A 109 12.30 -3.27 -10.95
N GLY A 110 10.98 -3.19 -11.15
CA GLY A 110 10.13 -4.33 -11.52
C GLY A 110 9.49 -5.07 -10.35
N VAL A 111 9.83 -4.72 -9.10
CA VAL A 111 9.24 -5.31 -7.89
C VAL A 111 8.14 -4.40 -7.34
N THR A 112 6.99 -4.99 -7.02
CA THR A 112 5.90 -4.28 -6.34
C THR A 112 5.95 -4.54 -4.84
N ALA A 113 6.24 -3.52 -4.04
CA ALA A 113 6.20 -3.62 -2.59
C ALA A 113 4.87 -3.15 -2.02
N TYR A 114 4.36 -3.86 -1.01
CA TYR A 114 3.13 -3.51 -0.31
C TYR A 114 3.38 -3.22 1.17
N TYR A 115 4.34 -2.36 1.47
CA TYR A 115 4.64 -1.92 2.84
C TYR A 115 5.12 -0.47 2.84
N ASN A 116 5.11 0.14 4.02
CA ASN A 116 5.66 1.45 4.28
C ASN A 116 7.12 1.34 4.77
N THR A 117 7.88 2.43 4.78
CA THR A 117 9.32 2.44 5.11
C THR A 117 9.61 2.14 6.58
N ASN A 118 8.66 2.36 7.49
CA ASN A 118 8.77 1.95 8.88
C ASN A 118 8.54 0.44 9.03
N LEU A 119 9.66 -0.30 9.00
CA LEU A 119 9.70 -1.76 9.07
C LEU A 119 10.26 -2.28 10.39
N ASN A 120 10.11 -1.53 11.49
CA ASN A 120 10.66 -1.96 12.78
C ASN A 120 10.08 -3.32 13.21
N GLY A 121 10.97 -4.31 13.43
CA GLY A 121 10.59 -5.68 13.77
C GLY A 121 10.02 -6.51 12.62
N LEU A 122 10.04 -6.01 11.38
CA LEU A 122 9.56 -6.73 10.20
C LEU A 122 10.70 -7.17 9.26
N ASN A 123 10.54 -8.37 8.70
CA ASN A 123 11.45 -8.98 7.73
C ASN A 123 10.82 -8.95 6.33
N ILE A 124 11.59 -8.57 5.31
CA ILE A 124 11.08 -8.47 3.94
C ILE A 124 11.24 -9.82 3.24
N TYR A 125 10.15 -10.32 2.69
CA TYR A 125 10.12 -11.51 1.84
C TYR A 125 9.65 -11.15 0.45
N THR A 126 10.33 -11.68 -0.55
CA THR A 126 9.96 -11.57 -1.96
C THR A 126 9.23 -12.83 -2.39
N PHE A 127 8.07 -12.64 -3.03
CA PHE A 127 7.24 -13.65 -3.64
C PHE A 127 7.31 -13.48 -5.16
N GLU A 128 7.88 -14.47 -5.84
CA GLU A 128 7.81 -14.57 -7.31
C GLU A 128 6.59 -15.40 -7.69
N LEU A 129 5.69 -14.81 -8.47
CA LEU A 129 4.49 -15.49 -8.96
C LEU A 129 4.73 -16.11 -10.34
N ASN A 130 3.91 -17.10 -10.69
CA ASN A 130 3.95 -17.79 -11.98
C ASN A 130 3.69 -16.85 -13.17
N ASN A 131 2.99 -15.73 -12.95
CA ASN A 131 2.75 -14.69 -13.96
C ASN A 131 3.90 -13.67 -14.11
N ASN A 132 5.10 -14.00 -13.62
CA ASN A 132 6.29 -13.16 -13.59
C ASN A 132 6.17 -11.85 -12.77
N LYS A 133 5.12 -11.70 -11.96
CA LYS A 133 5.05 -10.61 -10.99
C LYS A 133 5.93 -10.94 -9.79
N THR A 134 6.72 -9.97 -9.37
CA THR A 134 7.53 -10.05 -8.15
C THR A 134 6.99 -9.09 -7.11
N ILE A 135 6.59 -9.63 -5.96
CA ILE A 135 5.92 -8.90 -4.90
C ILE A 135 6.76 -8.95 -3.63
N GLN A 136 6.87 -7.84 -2.91
CA GLN A 136 7.53 -7.81 -1.60
C GLN A 136 6.55 -7.48 -0.48
N LEU A 137 6.62 -8.27 0.59
CA LEU A 137 5.84 -8.13 1.81
C LEU A 137 6.78 -8.05 3.01
N ALA A 138 6.43 -7.22 4.00
CA ALA A 138 7.18 -7.12 5.26
C ALA A 138 6.43 -7.89 6.35
N LEU A 139 6.95 -9.05 6.74
CA LEU A 139 6.25 -9.99 7.62
C LEU A 139 6.70 -9.82 9.08
N ASN A 140 5.75 -9.92 10.00
CA ASN A 140 6.03 -10.09 11.43
C ASN A 140 6.46 -11.54 11.73
N ALA A 141 6.93 -11.79 12.96
CA ALA A 141 7.42 -13.12 13.33
C ALA A 141 6.35 -14.23 13.21
N GLU A 142 5.08 -13.93 13.47
CA GLU A 142 3.97 -14.89 13.41
C GLU A 142 3.67 -15.32 11.97
N ILE A 143 3.44 -14.35 11.07
CA ILE A 143 3.18 -14.63 9.66
C ILE A 143 4.42 -15.22 9.00
N GLU A 144 5.63 -14.74 9.34
CA GLU A 144 6.88 -15.30 8.83
C GLU A 144 6.99 -16.80 9.14
N LYS A 145 6.66 -17.22 10.38
CA LYS A 145 6.69 -18.62 10.78
C LYS A 145 5.74 -19.46 9.93
N ILE A 146 4.52 -19.00 9.71
CA ILE A 146 3.55 -19.73 8.90
C ILE A 146 3.97 -19.74 7.42
N VAL A 147 4.47 -18.63 6.87
CA VAL A 147 4.98 -18.58 5.50
C VAL A 147 6.12 -19.57 5.30
N LYS A 148 7.06 -19.68 6.25
CA LYS A 148 8.13 -20.69 6.22
C LYS A 148 7.60 -22.12 6.20
N ILE A 149 6.50 -22.40 6.90
CA ILE A 149 5.88 -23.73 6.92
C ILE A 149 5.13 -24.02 5.61
N ILE A 150 4.25 -23.09 5.18
CA ILE A 150 3.36 -23.29 4.02
C ILE A 150 4.13 -23.32 2.71
N TYR A 151 5.16 -22.48 2.59
CA TYR A 151 5.96 -22.30 1.39
C TYR A 151 7.32 -23.01 1.45
N VAL A 152 7.52 -23.95 2.38
CA VAL A 152 8.84 -24.61 2.60
C VAL A 152 9.46 -25.17 1.31
N GLN A 153 8.65 -25.81 0.46
CA GLN A 153 9.09 -26.39 -0.82
C GLN A 153 9.39 -25.34 -1.91
N LYS A 154 8.93 -24.10 -1.68
CA LYS A 154 9.08 -22.95 -2.59
C LYS A 154 10.12 -21.96 -2.05
N MET A 155 10.71 -22.23 -0.88
CA MET A 155 11.74 -21.37 -0.30
C MET A 155 13.09 -21.63 -0.94
N THR A 156 13.71 -20.55 -1.41
CA THR A 156 15.11 -20.53 -1.81
C THR A 156 15.91 -19.74 -0.78
N LEU A 157 17.01 -20.33 -0.32
CA LEU A 157 17.98 -19.70 0.59
C LEU A 157 18.66 -18.49 -0.07
#